data_AF-A0A7C4TZJ2-F1
#
_entry.id   AF-A0A7C4TZJ2-F1
#
_cell.length_a   1.000
_cell.length_b   1.000
_cell.length_c   1.000
_cell.angle_alpha   90.00
_cell.angle_beta   90.00
_cell.angle_gamma   90.00
#
_symmetry.space_group_name_H-M   'P 1'
#
loop_
_entity.id
_entity.type
_entity.pdbx_description
1 polymer ?
#
loop_
_entity_poly.entity_id
_entity_poly.type
_entity_poly.pdbx_seq_one_letter_code
_entity_poly.pdbx_strand_id
1 'polypeptide(L)'
;MRVVADLHIHGRYSRATSQSMHIEEIARFAKIKGLNLVGTGDFTHPKWLKELQENLIQDASSGLYRVASDPELPVYFMMTTEVSTIFTFEGEVKKIHHVILTPSMETAIQINERLSRYGDLTVDGRPTLDMSAPELVEEVMEVSSENMVFPAHAWTPWFSIFGAFSGFDSVEDCYQDMTKHIHALETGLSSDPPMNWRLSKLDKFTLVSNSDSHSYWPWRMGREANIFELERISYKEVVDAIRTKDKRRFKFTIETDPAYGKYHWTGHRNCHVSLSPKEAIKLGNICPVCRKKLTKGVEQRVEELADRPEGFIPENAIGYMHL
;
A
#
# COMPACT_ATOMS: atom_id res chain seq x y z
N MET A 1 -2.58 -22.29 9.61
CA MET A 1 -3.08 -22.21 8.22
C MET A 1 -2.34 -21.10 7.52
N ARG A 2 -1.82 -21.36 6.31
CA ARG A 2 -1.11 -20.36 5.54
C ARG A 2 -2.07 -19.45 4.77
N VAL A 3 -1.91 -18.14 4.94
CA VAL A 3 -2.62 -17.12 4.17
C VAL A 3 -1.62 -16.38 3.29
N VAL A 4 -1.94 -16.26 2.01
CA VAL A 4 -1.20 -15.50 1.00
C VAL A 4 -2.10 -14.34 0.58
N ALA A 5 -1.77 -13.14 1.04
CA ALA A 5 -2.65 -11.99 0.99
C ALA A 5 -2.09 -10.86 0.12
N ASP A 6 -2.92 -10.34 -0.78
CA ASP A 6 -2.67 -9.09 -1.51
C ASP A 6 -3.79 -8.11 -1.18
N LEU A 7 -3.50 -7.14 -0.30
CA LEU A 7 -4.51 -6.30 0.35
C LEU A 7 -4.76 -4.96 -0.38
N HIS A 8 -3.97 -4.65 -1.41
CA HIS A 8 -4.06 -3.41 -2.16
C HIS A 8 -4.13 -3.70 -3.67
N ILE A 9 -5.34 -3.60 -4.22
CA ILE A 9 -5.65 -3.69 -5.64
C ILE A 9 -6.70 -2.63 -6.00
N HIS A 10 -6.96 -2.47 -7.29
CA HIS A 10 -7.98 -1.55 -7.79
C HIS A 10 -9.09 -2.25 -8.59
N GLY A 11 -10.33 -1.82 -8.39
CA GLY A 11 -11.48 -2.21 -9.17
C GLY A 11 -11.57 -1.48 -10.50
N ARG A 12 -12.47 -1.94 -11.39
CA ARG A 12 -12.63 -1.40 -12.76
C ARG A 12 -12.99 0.08 -12.88
N TYR A 13 -13.33 0.73 -11.77
CA TYR A 13 -13.66 2.17 -11.71
C TYR A 13 -12.48 3.07 -11.37
N SER A 14 -11.33 2.51 -10.99
CA SER A 14 -10.09 3.28 -10.87
C SER A 14 -9.53 3.67 -12.23
N ARG A 15 -8.92 4.85 -12.31
CA ARG A 15 -8.22 5.28 -13.53
C ARG A 15 -7.10 4.30 -13.90
N ALA A 16 -6.88 4.17 -15.21
CA ALA A 16 -5.85 3.29 -15.78
C ALA A 16 -5.94 1.81 -15.35
N THR A 17 -7.11 1.37 -14.87
CA THR A 17 -7.37 -0.01 -14.45
C THR A 17 -8.15 -0.76 -15.55
N SER A 18 -7.87 -2.06 -15.68
CA SER A 18 -8.57 -2.92 -16.64
C SER A 18 -10.06 -2.95 -16.36
N GLN A 19 -10.89 -2.84 -17.42
CA GLN A 19 -12.35 -2.93 -17.32
C GLN A 19 -12.84 -4.30 -16.84
N SER A 20 -11.97 -5.31 -16.91
CA SER A 20 -12.20 -6.66 -16.42
C SER A 20 -11.71 -6.89 -14.98
N MET A 21 -11.33 -5.84 -14.23
CA MET A 21 -11.15 -5.93 -12.77
C MET A 21 -12.53 -5.99 -12.08
N HIS A 22 -13.25 -7.10 -12.26
CA HIS A 22 -14.47 -7.43 -11.53
C HIS A 22 -14.23 -8.68 -10.65
N ILE A 23 -15.09 -8.90 -9.66
CA ILE A 23 -14.87 -9.86 -8.56
C ILE A 23 -14.58 -11.28 -9.06
N GLU A 24 -15.29 -11.77 -10.06
CA GLU A 24 -15.12 -13.13 -10.58
C GLU A 24 -13.75 -13.33 -11.23
N GLU A 25 -13.29 -12.36 -12.05
CA GLU A 25 -11.99 -12.45 -12.70
C GLU A 25 -10.85 -12.27 -11.69
N ILE A 26 -11.00 -11.36 -10.72
CA ILE A 26 -10.05 -11.22 -9.61
C ILE A 26 -9.94 -12.55 -8.85
N ALA A 27 -11.06 -13.15 -8.46
CA ALA A 27 -11.05 -14.39 -7.69
C ALA A 27 -10.46 -15.57 -8.48
N ARG A 28 -10.82 -15.69 -9.76
CA ARG A 28 -10.29 -16.71 -10.68
C ARG A 28 -8.77 -16.65 -10.76
N PHE A 29 -8.21 -15.47 -10.99
CA PHE A 29 -6.76 -15.33 -11.16
C PHE A 29 -6.01 -15.26 -9.82
N ALA A 30 -6.66 -14.87 -8.73
CA ALA A 30 -6.12 -14.98 -7.38
C ALA A 30 -5.84 -16.45 -7.05
N LYS A 31 -6.80 -17.34 -7.33
CA LYS A 31 -6.60 -18.80 -7.20
C LYS A 31 -5.45 -19.31 -8.08
N ILE A 32 -5.34 -18.86 -9.33
CA ILE A 32 -4.23 -19.25 -10.23
C ILE A 32 -2.88 -18.79 -9.68
N LYS A 33 -2.81 -17.57 -9.13
CA LYS A 33 -1.61 -17.02 -8.51
C LYS A 33 -1.25 -17.71 -7.19
N GLY A 34 -2.24 -18.30 -6.50
CA GLY A 34 -2.10 -18.89 -5.17
C GLY A 34 -2.44 -17.93 -4.04
N LEU A 35 -3.08 -16.81 -4.32
CA LEU A 35 -3.65 -15.91 -3.31
C LEU A 35 -4.93 -16.55 -2.76
N ASN A 36 -5.07 -16.54 -1.43
CA ASN A 36 -6.28 -17.01 -0.76
C ASN A 36 -6.96 -15.90 0.08
N LEU A 37 -6.37 -14.70 0.10
CA LEU A 37 -6.97 -13.47 0.61
C LEU A 37 -6.63 -12.32 -0.34
N VAL A 38 -7.64 -11.56 -0.77
CA VAL A 38 -7.46 -10.40 -1.64
C VAL A 38 -8.25 -9.21 -1.09
N GLY A 39 -7.68 -8.01 -1.16
CA GLY A 39 -8.42 -6.79 -0.91
C GLY A 39 -9.49 -6.58 -1.98
N THR A 40 -10.64 -5.99 -1.65
CA THR A 40 -11.64 -5.62 -2.66
C THR A 40 -11.16 -4.49 -3.56
N GLY A 41 -10.33 -3.59 -3.02
CA GLY A 41 -10.07 -2.29 -3.63
C GLY A 41 -11.30 -1.40 -3.65
N ASP A 42 -11.07 -0.10 -3.75
CA ASP A 42 -12.01 0.94 -4.20
C ASP A 42 -13.43 0.94 -3.58
N PHE A 43 -13.61 0.44 -2.34
CA PHE A 43 -14.96 0.37 -1.74
C PHE A 43 -15.64 1.73 -1.61
N THR A 44 -14.88 2.83 -1.73
CA THR A 44 -15.39 4.21 -1.75
C THR A 44 -16.24 4.52 -2.97
N HIS A 45 -15.97 3.88 -4.10
CA HIS A 45 -16.69 4.18 -5.33
C HIS A 45 -18.09 3.53 -5.32
N PRO A 46 -19.20 4.28 -5.44
CA PRO A 46 -20.53 3.74 -5.15
C PRO A 46 -20.99 2.67 -6.13
N LYS A 47 -20.58 2.73 -7.41
CA LYS A 47 -20.90 1.64 -8.36
C LYS A 47 -20.09 0.38 -8.06
N TRP A 48 -18.85 0.54 -7.58
CA TRP A 48 -18.03 -0.60 -7.19
C TRP A 48 -18.60 -1.24 -5.93
N LEU A 49 -18.92 -0.44 -4.91
CA LEU A 49 -19.56 -0.92 -3.69
C LEU A 49 -20.86 -1.69 -3.98
N LYS A 50 -21.67 -1.22 -4.94
CA LYS A 50 -22.87 -1.96 -5.37
C LYS A 50 -22.52 -3.33 -5.96
N GLU A 51 -21.48 -3.42 -6.78
CA GLU A 51 -20.99 -4.70 -7.29
C GLU A 51 -20.45 -5.60 -6.18
N LEU A 52 -19.76 -5.04 -5.18
CA LEU A 52 -19.33 -5.80 -4.00
C LEU A 52 -20.55 -6.38 -3.26
N GLN A 53 -21.60 -5.58 -3.05
CA GLN A 53 -22.85 -6.02 -2.42
C GLN A 53 -23.57 -7.13 -3.20
N GLU A 54 -23.54 -7.06 -4.53
CA GLU A 54 -24.22 -8.03 -5.40
C GLU A 54 -23.44 -9.34 -5.55
N ASN A 55 -22.11 -9.29 -5.55
CA ASN A 55 -21.25 -10.43 -5.92
C ASN A 55 -20.50 -11.06 -4.76
N LEU A 56 -20.57 -10.48 -3.55
CA LEU A 56 -19.93 -11.03 -2.36
C LEU A 56 -20.95 -11.42 -1.30
N ILE A 57 -20.69 -12.55 -0.65
CA ILE A 57 -21.42 -13.00 0.55
C ILE A 57 -20.47 -13.02 1.74
N GLN A 58 -20.95 -12.60 2.91
CA GLN A 58 -20.15 -12.61 4.12
C GLN A 58 -20.01 -14.03 4.68
N ASP A 59 -18.79 -14.42 5.01
CA ASP A 59 -18.49 -15.62 5.77
C ASP A 59 -18.50 -15.26 7.27
N ALA A 60 -19.58 -15.65 7.96
CA ALA A 60 -19.82 -15.27 9.35
C ALA A 60 -18.70 -15.73 10.32
N SER A 61 -17.95 -16.78 9.97
CA SER A 61 -16.89 -17.34 10.82
C SER A 61 -15.60 -16.54 10.77
N SER A 62 -15.35 -15.86 9.65
CA SER A 62 -14.12 -15.12 9.37
C SER A 62 -14.29 -13.60 9.39
N GLY A 63 -15.52 -13.10 9.21
CA GLY A 63 -15.78 -11.68 8.95
C GLY A 63 -15.26 -11.21 7.59
N LEU A 64 -14.84 -12.14 6.73
CA LEU A 64 -14.39 -11.90 5.37
C LEU A 64 -15.51 -12.25 4.39
N TYR A 65 -15.25 -12.09 3.10
CA TYR A 65 -16.23 -12.28 2.04
C TYR A 65 -15.81 -13.38 1.07
N ARG A 66 -16.77 -14.06 0.46
CA ARG A 66 -16.58 -15.05 -0.59
C ARG A 66 -17.39 -14.64 -1.82
N VAL A 67 -17.01 -15.13 -3.00
CA VAL A 67 -17.76 -14.88 -4.23
C VAL A 67 -19.12 -15.58 -4.15
N ALA A 68 -20.21 -14.84 -4.34
CA ALA A 68 -21.58 -15.35 -4.21
C ALA A 68 -21.89 -16.47 -5.22
N SER A 69 -21.35 -16.37 -6.43
CA SER A 69 -21.57 -17.34 -7.51
C SER A 69 -20.72 -18.61 -7.40
N ASP A 70 -19.64 -18.58 -6.62
CA ASP A 70 -18.79 -19.75 -6.34
C ASP A 70 -18.26 -19.70 -4.89
N PRO A 71 -19.11 -19.96 -3.87
CA PRO A 71 -18.71 -19.88 -2.47
C PRO A 71 -17.64 -20.88 -2.07
N GLU A 72 -17.45 -21.98 -2.82
CA GLU A 72 -16.44 -23.01 -2.54
C GLU A 72 -15.04 -22.62 -3.04
N LEU A 73 -14.93 -21.56 -3.83
CA LEU A 73 -13.65 -21.02 -4.27
C LEU A 73 -12.79 -20.65 -3.04
N PRO A 74 -11.54 -21.14 -2.93
CA PRO A 74 -10.70 -20.94 -1.76
C PRO A 74 -10.02 -19.55 -1.75
N VAL A 75 -10.78 -18.50 -2.07
CA VAL A 75 -10.33 -17.11 -2.11
C VAL A 75 -11.29 -16.26 -1.28
N TYR A 76 -10.77 -15.63 -0.24
CA TYR A 76 -11.49 -14.67 0.56
C TYR A 76 -11.22 -13.24 0.09
N PHE A 77 -12.20 -12.38 0.31
CA PHE A 77 -12.10 -10.94 0.10
C PHE A 77 -12.15 -10.18 1.41
N MET A 78 -11.29 -9.17 1.55
CA MET A 78 -11.29 -8.20 2.65
C MET A 78 -11.71 -6.84 2.10
N MET A 79 -12.57 -6.12 2.82
CA MET A 79 -12.95 -4.76 2.42
C MET A 79 -11.73 -3.83 2.54
N THR A 80 -11.22 -3.39 1.39
CA THR A 80 -10.09 -2.47 1.30
C THR A 80 -10.35 -1.37 0.28
N THR A 81 -9.73 -0.21 0.50
CA THR A 81 -9.73 0.90 -0.47
C THR A 81 -8.42 1.67 -0.36
N GLU A 82 -8.08 2.39 -1.41
CA GLU A 82 -7.05 3.44 -1.39
C GLU A 82 -7.72 4.81 -1.56
N VAL A 83 -7.28 5.81 -0.81
CA VAL A 83 -7.70 7.21 -1.00
C VAL A 83 -6.48 8.11 -1.12
N SER A 84 -6.63 9.20 -1.87
CA SER A 84 -5.59 10.21 -2.06
C SER A 84 -5.92 11.46 -1.25
N THR A 85 -4.97 11.97 -0.50
CA THR A 85 -5.06 13.27 0.18
C THR A 85 -4.13 14.26 -0.48
N ILE A 86 -4.59 15.49 -0.69
CA ILE A 86 -3.78 16.62 -1.17
C ILE A 86 -4.00 17.78 -0.21
N PHE A 87 -2.94 18.19 0.49
CA PHE A 87 -3.03 19.22 1.52
C PHE A 87 -1.73 20.02 1.62
N THR A 88 -1.78 21.18 2.26
CA THR A 88 -0.59 22.02 2.49
C THR A 88 -0.04 21.79 3.88
N PHE A 89 1.26 21.54 3.99
CA PHE A 89 1.99 21.43 5.26
C PHE A 89 3.25 22.29 5.18
N GLU A 90 3.42 23.21 6.13
CA GLU A 90 4.55 24.15 6.20
C GLU A 90 4.83 24.91 4.88
N GLY A 91 3.76 25.24 4.13
CA GLY A 91 3.86 25.97 2.86
C GLY A 91 4.14 25.09 1.63
N GLU A 92 4.27 23.77 1.78
CA GLU A 92 4.42 22.83 0.69
C GLU A 92 3.17 21.99 0.45
N VAL A 93 2.85 21.72 -0.82
CA VAL A 93 1.77 20.81 -1.19
C VAL A 93 2.25 19.36 -1.04
N LYS A 94 1.59 18.62 -0.16
CA LYS A 94 1.82 17.19 0.08
C LYS A 94 0.72 16.39 -0.60
N LYS A 95 1.11 15.25 -1.17
CA LYS A 95 0.20 14.32 -1.86
C LYS A 95 0.52 12.92 -1.40
N ILE A 96 -0.43 12.28 -0.75
CA ILE A 96 -0.19 11.00 -0.06
C ILE A 96 -1.39 10.09 -0.31
N HIS A 97 -1.09 8.86 -0.69
CA HIS A 97 -2.06 7.78 -0.75
C HIS A 97 -2.07 6.96 0.54
N HIS A 98 -3.26 6.49 0.90
CA HIS A 98 -3.51 5.74 2.12
C HIS A 98 -4.39 4.55 1.81
N VAL A 99 -3.98 3.37 2.26
CA VAL A 99 -4.81 2.16 2.22
C VAL A 99 -5.60 2.07 3.52
N ILE A 100 -6.88 1.72 3.40
CA ILE A 100 -7.79 1.49 4.52
C ILE A 100 -8.27 0.04 4.46
N LEU A 101 -8.11 -0.69 5.55
CA LEU A 101 -8.71 -2.02 5.78
C LEU A 101 -9.83 -1.88 6.80
N THR A 102 -11.02 -2.39 6.49
CA THR A 102 -12.20 -2.24 7.36
C THR A 102 -12.89 -3.59 7.62
N PRO A 103 -13.45 -3.84 8.83
CA PRO A 103 -13.91 -5.18 9.23
C PRO A 103 -15.15 -5.63 8.46
N SER A 104 -15.95 -4.71 7.91
CA SER A 104 -17.19 -5.06 7.26
C SER A 104 -17.62 -4.06 6.19
N MET A 105 -18.53 -4.49 5.33
CA MET A 105 -19.15 -3.65 4.31
C MET A 105 -20.05 -2.57 4.94
N GLU A 106 -20.65 -2.84 6.10
CA GLU A 106 -21.37 -1.83 6.88
C GLU A 106 -20.42 -0.71 7.34
N THR A 107 -19.26 -1.07 7.87
CA THR A 107 -18.22 -0.11 8.25
C THR A 107 -17.69 0.65 7.04
N ALA A 108 -17.53 -0.01 5.88
CA ALA A 108 -17.16 0.64 4.63
C ALA A 108 -18.18 1.70 4.18
N ILE A 109 -19.49 1.41 4.30
CA ILE A 109 -20.56 2.38 3.99
C ILE A 109 -20.46 3.61 4.90
N GLN A 110 -20.28 3.40 6.21
CA GLN A 110 -20.14 4.49 7.17
C GLN A 110 -18.88 5.34 6.90
N ILE A 111 -17.76 4.72 6.51
CA ILE A 111 -16.56 5.44 6.05
C ILE A 111 -16.89 6.30 4.83
N ASN A 112 -17.59 5.75 3.83
CA ASN A 112 -17.97 6.51 2.63
C ASN A 112 -18.85 7.73 2.94
N GLU A 113 -19.82 7.58 3.85
CA GLU A 113 -20.66 8.70 4.30
C GLU A 113 -19.84 9.85 4.90
N ARG A 114 -18.79 9.53 5.64
CA ARG A 114 -17.85 10.52 6.20
C ARG A 114 -16.97 11.16 5.13
N LEU A 115 -16.29 10.34 4.33
CA LEU A 115 -15.34 10.80 3.33
C LEU A 115 -16.00 11.59 2.18
N SER A 116 -17.28 11.35 1.91
CA SER A 116 -18.07 12.11 0.91
C SER A 116 -18.15 13.62 1.18
N ARG A 117 -17.86 14.05 2.41
CA ARG A 117 -17.82 15.48 2.79
C ARG A 117 -16.57 16.19 2.28
N TYR A 118 -15.52 15.43 1.94
CA TYR A 118 -14.20 15.94 1.57
C TYR A 118 -13.86 15.75 0.09
N GLY A 119 -14.72 15.08 -0.69
CA GLY A 119 -14.49 14.88 -2.11
C GLY A 119 -15.58 14.07 -2.81
N ASP A 120 -15.56 14.09 -4.13
CA ASP A 120 -16.49 13.33 -4.95
C ASP A 120 -15.99 11.88 -5.14
N LEU A 121 -16.63 10.95 -4.41
CA LEU A 121 -16.30 9.51 -4.46
C LEU A 121 -16.71 8.83 -5.78
N THR A 122 -17.42 9.51 -6.68
CA THR A 122 -17.92 8.95 -7.94
C THR A 122 -16.95 9.09 -9.11
N VAL A 123 -15.89 9.91 -8.95
CA VAL A 123 -14.98 10.29 -10.04
C VAL A 123 -13.94 9.22 -10.35
N ASP A 124 -13.51 8.48 -9.33
CA ASP A 124 -12.41 7.51 -9.42
C ASP A 124 -12.58 6.45 -8.32
N GLY A 125 -12.10 5.23 -8.57
CA GLY A 125 -11.98 4.19 -7.54
C GLY A 125 -11.08 4.62 -6.38
N ARG A 126 -10.05 5.43 -6.66
CA ARG A 126 -9.25 6.16 -5.68
C ARG A 126 -9.63 7.64 -5.67
N PRO A 127 -10.58 8.05 -4.82
CA PRO A 127 -10.97 9.45 -4.72
C PRO A 127 -9.82 10.30 -4.18
N THR A 128 -9.76 11.55 -4.65
CA THR A 128 -8.91 12.58 -4.05
C THR A 128 -9.75 13.42 -3.09
N LEU A 129 -9.32 13.50 -1.84
CA LEU A 129 -10.01 14.15 -0.74
C LEU A 129 -9.27 15.43 -0.33
N ASP A 130 -10.04 16.51 -0.16
CA ASP A 130 -9.58 17.80 0.35
C ASP A 130 -9.53 17.77 1.88
N MET A 131 -8.55 17.03 2.39
CA MET A 131 -8.28 16.87 3.82
C MET A 131 -6.81 16.50 4.04
N SER A 132 -6.33 16.74 5.25
CA SER A 132 -5.00 16.31 5.66
C SER A 132 -4.96 14.80 6.00
N ALA A 133 -3.74 14.23 5.98
CA ALA A 133 -3.53 12.85 6.41
C ALA A 133 -3.99 12.55 7.87
N PRO A 134 -3.76 13.40 8.89
CA PRO A 134 -4.31 13.14 10.23
C PRO A 134 -5.83 13.18 10.26
N GLU A 135 -6.47 14.15 9.60
CA GLU A 135 -7.94 14.22 9.50
C GLU A 135 -8.52 12.95 8.87
N LEU A 136 -7.86 12.39 7.85
CA LEU A 136 -8.30 11.14 7.24
C LEU A 136 -8.29 9.99 8.25
N VAL A 137 -7.20 9.87 9.01
CA VAL A 137 -7.07 8.81 10.02
C VAL A 137 -8.14 9.00 11.11
N GLU A 138 -8.37 10.22 11.57
CA GLU A 138 -9.41 10.53 12.55
C GLU A 138 -10.80 10.12 12.06
N GLU A 139 -11.21 10.59 10.88
CA GLU A 139 -12.52 10.28 10.30
C GLU A 139 -12.74 8.76 10.14
N VAL A 140 -11.70 8.02 9.72
CA VAL A 140 -11.77 6.56 9.55
C VAL A 140 -11.82 5.84 10.91
N MET A 141 -10.97 6.22 11.86
CA MET A 141 -10.88 5.55 13.16
C MET A 141 -12.11 5.82 14.05
N GLU A 142 -12.77 6.97 13.89
CA GLU A 142 -14.01 7.26 14.59
C GLU A 142 -15.19 6.38 14.17
N VAL A 143 -15.18 5.83 12.93
CA VAL A 143 -16.19 4.85 12.51
C VAL A 143 -16.00 3.52 13.24
N SER A 144 -14.76 3.06 13.35
CA SER A 144 -14.43 1.85 14.09
C SER A 144 -12.96 1.83 14.49
N SER A 145 -12.71 1.53 15.76
CA SER A 145 -11.37 1.27 16.28
C SER A 145 -10.69 0.02 15.67
N GLU A 146 -11.47 -0.84 15.00
CA GLU A 146 -10.94 -2.02 14.33
C GLU A 146 -10.27 -1.70 13.00
N ASN A 147 -10.63 -0.56 12.37
CA ASN A 147 -10.05 -0.11 11.11
C ASN A 147 -8.52 -0.02 11.20
N MET A 148 -7.88 -0.17 10.05
CA MET A 148 -6.45 0.02 9.90
C MET A 148 -6.18 0.93 8.72
N VAL A 149 -5.36 1.96 8.94
CA VAL A 149 -4.89 2.89 7.92
C VAL A 149 -3.37 2.80 7.86
N PHE A 150 -2.81 2.78 6.66
CA PHE A 150 -1.37 2.89 6.43
C PHE A 150 -1.07 3.63 5.12
N PRO A 151 0.07 4.34 5.02
CA PRO A 151 0.48 4.96 3.77
C PRO A 151 0.74 3.88 2.72
N ALA A 152 0.18 4.07 1.53
CA ALA A 152 0.41 3.23 0.37
C ALA A 152 1.83 3.46 -0.18
N HIS A 153 2.42 2.41 -0.77
CA HIS A 153 3.66 2.42 -1.55
C HIS A 153 4.68 3.49 -1.15
N ALA A 154 5.20 3.43 0.08
CA ALA A 154 5.77 4.54 0.85
C ALA A 154 6.88 5.34 0.15
N TRP A 155 7.57 4.75 -0.83
CA TRP A 155 8.74 5.33 -1.48
C TRP A 155 8.55 5.67 -2.96
N THR A 156 7.38 5.41 -3.54
CA THR A 156 7.13 5.84 -4.94
C THR A 156 7.35 7.35 -5.03
N PRO A 157 8.05 7.88 -6.06
CA PRO A 157 8.49 9.29 -6.03
C PRO A 157 7.36 10.32 -5.92
N TRP A 158 6.15 9.94 -6.33
CA TRP A 158 4.92 10.73 -6.24
C TRP A 158 3.91 10.04 -5.32
N PHE A 159 3.00 10.83 -4.74
CA PHE A 159 1.84 10.35 -3.97
C PHE A 159 2.17 9.44 -2.78
N SER A 160 3.39 9.50 -2.24
CA SER A 160 3.86 8.58 -1.20
C SER A 160 4.47 9.35 -0.04
N ILE A 161 4.40 8.76 1.16
CA ILE A 161 4.85 9.41 2.39
C ILE A 161 6.32 9.83 2.35
N PHE A 162 7.23 9.04 1.77
CA PHE A 162 8.65 9.39 1.64
C PHE A 162 9.04 9.77 0.21
N GLY A 163 8.06 10.00 -0.67
CA GLY A 163 8.28 10.30 -2.08
C GLY A 163 9.19 11.51 -2.29
N ALA A 164 10.11 11.40 -3.25
CA ALA A 164 11.17 12.38 -3.49
C ALA A 164 10.70 13.80 -3.87
N PHE A 165 9.44 13.99 -4.28
CA PHE A 165 8.93 15.28 -4.78
C PHE A 165 7.89 15.95 -3.88
N SER A 166 7.09 15.18 -3.14
CA SER A 166 5.98 15.72 -2.32
C SER A 166 5.79 14.97 -1.00
N GLY A 167 6.77 14.17 -0.59
CA GLY A 167 6.75 13.41 0.65
C GLY A 167 7.21 14.23 1.86
N PHE A 168 7.26 13.54 2.99
CA PHE A 168 7.77 13.92 4.30
C PHE A 168 9.10 13.23 4.57
N ASP A 169 9.81 13.68 5.60
CA ASP A 169 11.03 13.05 6.12
C ASP A 169 10.73 12.13 7.33
N SER A 170 9.51 12.19 7.88
CA SER A 170 9.07 11.34 8.99
C SER A 170 7.57 11.00 8.91
N VAL A 171 7.16 9.91 9.58
CA VAL A 171 5.74 9.51 9.68
C VAL A 171 4.99 10.46 10.61
N GLU A 172 5.67 10.97 11.63
CA GLU A 172 5.17 11.92 12.61
C GLU A 172 4.77 13.25 11.98
N ASP A 173 5.55 13.78 11.04
CA ASP A 173 5.18 15.04 10.35
C ASP A 173 3.95 14.84 9.46
N CYS A 174 3.79 13.65 8.88
CA CYS A 174 2.67 13.33 8.00
C CYS A 174 1.35 13.16 8.77
N TYR A 175 1.36 12.34 9.82
CA TYR A 175 0.14 11.94 10.55
C TYR A 175 -0.01 12.60 11.92
N GLN A 176 0.95 13.40 12.38
CA GLN A 176 0.88 14.20 13.61
C GLN A 176 0.45 13.36 14.83
N ASP A 177 -0.53 13.82 15.61
CA ASP A 177 -1.03 13.10 16.79
C ASP A 177 -1.79 11.80 16.43
N MET A 178 -2.17 11.62 15.16
CA MET A 178 -2.77 10.40 14.63
C MET A 178 -1.75 9.33 14.24
N THR A 179 -0.44 9.61 14.29
CA THR A 179 0.61 8.59 14.11
C THR A 179 0.44 7.39 15.07
N LYS A 180 -0.18 7.58 16.24
CA LYS A 180 -0.52 6.51 17.19
C LYS A 180 -1.42 5.40 16.62
N HIS A 181 -2.14 5.68 15.53
CA HIS A 181 -3.01 4.73 14.82
C HIS A 181 -2.34 4.09 13.60
N ILE A 182 -1.14 4.54 13.21
CA ILE A 182 -0.38 3.98 12.10
C ILE A 182 0.52 2.87 12.63
N HIS A 183 0.24 1.64 12.20
CA HIS A 183 0.97 0.46 12.64
C HIS A 183 1.76 -0.23 11.52
N ALA A 184 1.49 0.15 10.27
CA ALA A 184 2.11 -0.45 9.11
C ALA A 184 2.51 0.61 8.08
N LEU A 185 3.42 0.23 7.19
CA LEU A 185 3.80 0.98 6.00
C LEU A 185 3.84 -0.01 4.84
N GLU A 186 3.22 0.35 3.71
CA GLU A 186 3.36 -0.44 2.50
C GLU A 186 4.67 -0.11 1.80
N THR A 187 5.52 -1.10 1.54
CA THR A 187 6.81 -0.91 0.84
C THR A 187 6.58 -0.38 -0.57
N GLY A 188 5.74 -1.10 -1.32
CA GLY A 188 5.44 -0.90 -2.72
C GLY A 188 6.64 -1.18 -3.63
N LEU A 189 6.37 -1.36 -4.92
CA LEU A 189 7.30 -1.78 -5.98
C LEU A 189 8.63 -1.02 -6.13
N SER A 190 8.76 0.13 -5.47
CA SER A 190 9.94 0.98 -5.54
C SER A 190 10.91 0.78 -4.37
N SER A 191 10.52 0.02 -3.34
CA SER A 191 11.35 -0.28 -2.19
C SER A 191 11.08 -1.68 -1.64
N ASP A 192 12.02 -2.19 -0.85
CA ASP A 192 11.86 -3.45 -0.15
C ASP A 192 12.20 -3.29 1.34
N PRO A 193 12.05 -4.35 2.16
CA PRO A 193 12.37 -4.29 3.58
C PRO A 193 13.83 -3.89 3.87
N PRO A 194 14.87 -4.41 3.19
CA PRO A 194 16.24 -3.91 3.34
C PRO A 194 16.39 -2.40 3.17
N MET A 195 15.74 -1.79 2.19
CA MET A 195 15.76 -0.33 2.01
C MET A 195 15.13 0.39 3.20
N ASN A 196 14.00 -0.09 3.71
CA ASN A 196 13.27 0.51 4.83
C ASN A 196 13.99 0.33 6.17
N TRP A 197 14.66 -0.80 6.38
CA TRP A 197 15.41 -1.12 7.61
C TRP A 197 16.60 -0.19 7.88
N ARG A 198 17.00 0.57 6.85
CA ARG A 198 18.03 1.60 6.96
C ARG A 198 17.61 2.82 7.79
N LEU A 199 16.32 2.93 8.15
CA LEU A 199 15.77 4.02 8.94
C LEU A 199 15.26 3.49 10.28
N SER A 200 15.99 3.73 11.37
CA SER A 200 15.63 3.23 12.71
C SER A 200 14.25 3.65 13.19
N LYS A 201 13.79 4.83 12.79
CA LYS A 201 12.46 5.35 13.09
C LYS A 201 11.33 4.48 12.52
N LEU A 202 11.62 3.67 11.49
CA LEU A 202 10.63 2.79 10.86
C LEU A 202 10.49 1.42 11.56
N ASP A 203 11.40 1.07 12.48
CA ASP A 203 11.41 -0.25 13.14
C ASP A 203 10.14 -0.56 13.94
N LYS A 204 9.41 0.47 14.37
CA LYS A 204 8.15 0.32 15.10
C LYS A 204 6.97 -0.05 14.20
N PHE A 205 7.06 0.18 12.89
CA PHE A 205 6.00 -0.16 11.94
C PHE A 205 6.22 -1.55 11.36
N THR A 206 5.12 -2.20 11.01
CA THR A 206 5.12 -3.44 10.24
C THR A 206 5.18 -3.11 8.75
N LEU A 207 6.16 -3.66 8.05
CA LEU A 207 6.21 -3.54 6.60
C LEU A 207 5.24 -4.54 5.98
N VAL A 208 4.33 -4.04 5.15
CA VAL A 208 3.42 -4.85 4.32
C VAL A 208 3.77 -4.63 2.86
N SER A 209 3.45 -5.60 2.01
CA SER A 209 3.76 -5.54 0.58
C SER A 209 2.56 -6.04 -0.22
N ASN A 210 2.09 -5.21 -1.15
CA ASN A 210 0.87 -5.46 -1.92
C ASN A 210 1.06 -4.97 -3.35
N SER A 211 0.30 -5.57 -4.27
CA SER A 211 0.62 -5.44 -5.68
C SER A 211 0.28 -4.10 -6.31
N ASP A 212 -0.61 -3.30 -5.72
CA ASP A 212 -1.23 -2.13 -6.37
C ASP A 212 -1.72 -2.51 -7.78
N SER A 213 -2.47 -3.62 -7.85
CA SER A 213 -2.81 -4.22 -9.13
C SER A 213 -3.94 -3.49 -9.83
N HIS A 214 -3.64 -3.07 -11.06
CA HIS A 214 -4.57 -2.47 -12.01
C HIS A 214 -5.05 -3.48 -13.08
N SER A 215 -4.69 -4.77 -12.95
CA SER A 215 -5.17 -5.83 -13.84
C SER A 215 -5.15 -7.21 -13.18
N TYR A 216 -6.11 -8.07 -13.48
CA TYR A 216 -6.30 -9.36 -12.84
C TYR A 216 -5.22 -10.40 -13.18
N TRP A 217 -4.32 -10.12 -14.12
CA TRP A 217 -3.32 -11.08 -14.56
C TRP A 217 -2.34 -11.48 -13.44
N PRO A 218 -1.92 -12.78 -13.33
CA PRO A 218 -1.05 -13.27 -12.24
C PRO A 218 0.37 -12.68 -12.19
N TRP A 219 0.83 -12.05 -13.27
CA TRP A 219 2.11 -11.32 -13.29
C TRP A 219 1.97 -9.86 -12.79
N ARG A 220 0.74 -9.42 -12.48
CA ARG A 220 0.44 -8.13 -11.84
C ARG A 220 -0.10 -8.35 -10.43
N MET A 221 -1.23 -9.03 -10.31
CA MET A 221 -1.84 -9.34 -9.01
C MET A 221 -0.96 -10.34 -8.24
N GLY A 222 -0.73 -10.05 -6.96
CA GLY A 222 0.19 -10.83 -6.12
C GLY A 222 1.65 -10.80 -6.55
N ARG A 223 2.08 -9.82 -7.37
CA ARG A 223 3.53 -9.56 -7.58
C ARG A 223 4.25 -9.10 -6.30
N GLU A 224 3.45 -8.61 -5.37
CA GLU A 224 3.79 -8.31 -3.99
C GLU A 224 2.66 -8.87 -3.13
N ALA A 225 2.99 -9.48 -2.00
CA ALA A 225 2.02 -10.15 -1.13
C ALA A 225 2.55 -10.34 0.30
N ASN A 226 1.65 -10.68 1.21
CA ASN A 226 1.94 -10.90 2.63
C ASN A 226 1.66 -12.35 3.01
N ILE A 227 2.60 -13.01 3.68
CA ILE A 227 2.49 -14.42 4.07
C ILE A 227 2.25 -14.54 5.57
N PHE A 228 1.09 -15.07 5.93
CA PHE A 228 0.71 -15.31 7.31
C PHE A 228 0.57 -16.81 7.62
N GLU A 229 0.79 -17.18 8.87
CA GLU A 229 0.45 -18.46 9.47
C GLU A 229 -0.51 -18.20 10.63
N LEU A 230 -1.81 -18.30 10.35
CA LEU A 230 -2.88 -17.96 11.29
C LEU A 230 -3.60 -19.22 11.78
N GLU A 231 -4.22 -19.14 12.96
CA GLU A 231 -5.09 -20.21 13.44
C GLU A 231 -6.33 -20.35 12.55
N ARG A 232 -6.94 -19.22 12.20
CA ARG A 232 -8.06 -19.09 11.26
C ARG A 232 -7.87 -17.87 10.37
N ILE A 233 -8.41 -17.92 9.16
CA ILE A 233 -8.43 -16.78 8.25
C ILE A 233 -9.59 -15.89 8.69
N SER A 234 -9.27 -14.69 9.16
CA SER A 234 -10.28 -13.70 9.55
C SER A 234 -9.68 -12.31 9.49
N TYR A 235 -10.53 -11.29 9.34
CA TYR A 235 -10.09 -9.89 9.34
C TYR A 235 -9.24 -9.60 10.59
N LYS A 236 -9.76 -9.97 11.76
CA LYS A 236 -9.11 -9.73 13.05
C LYS A 236 -7.73 -10.37 13.14
N GLU A 237 -7.58 -11.64 12.76
CA GLU A 237 -6.28 -12.33 12.84
C GLU A 237 -5.22 -11.68 11.94
N VAL A 238 -5.60 -11.23 10.73
CA VAL A 238 -4.70 -10.54 9.79
C VAL A 238 -4.31 -9.17 10.34
N VAL A 239 -5.30 -8.34 10.70
CA VAL A 239 -5.08 -6.98 11.20
C VAL A 239 -4.30 -7.00 12.51
N ASP A 240 -4.61 -7.91 13.45
CA ASP A 240 -3.88 -8.03 14.71
C ASP A 240 -2.44 -8.50 14.48
N ALA A 241 -2.19 -9.43 13.53
CA ALA A 241 -0.83 -9.86 13.21
C ALA A 241 0.02 -8.71 12.64
N ILE A 242 -0.57 -7.87 11.78
CA ILE A 242 0.08 -6.66 11.25
C ILE A 242 0.30 -5.64 12.38
N ARG A 243 -0.75 -5.31 13.15
CA ARG A 243 -0.73 -4.29 14.21
C ARG A 243 0.29 -4.60 15.30
N THR A 244 0.46 -5.87 15.65
CA THR A 244 1.38 -6.32 16.71
C THR A 244 2.76 -6.73 16.20
N LYS A 245 3.01 -6.67 14.88
CA LYS A 245 4.26 -7.11 14.26
C LYS A 245 4.65 -8.54 14.68
N ASP A 246 3.67 -9.44 14.76
CA ASP A 246 3.86 -10.77 15.33
C ASP A 246 4.54 -11.73 14.33
N LYS A 247 5.87 -11.88 14.43
CA LYS A 247 6.69 -12.80 13.59
C LYS A 247 6.23 -14.26 13.60
N ARG A 248 5.43 -14.68 14.59
CA ARG A 248 4.88 -16.05 14.61
C ARG A 248 3.69 -16.17 13.67
N ARG A 249 2.93 -15.09 13.45
CA ARG A 249 1.74 -15.04 12.61
C ARG A 249 2.00 -14.39 11.26
N PHE A 250 2.77 -13.31 11.18
CA PHE A 250 3.21 -12.69 9.93
C PHE A 250 4.65 -13.11 9.63
N LYS A 251 4.84 -13.96 8.62
CA LYS A 251 6.11 -14.65 8.36
C LYS A 251 7.05 -13.81 7.52
N PHE A 252 6.59 -13.40 6.34
CA PHE A 252 7.37 -12.62 5.42
C PHE A 252 6.49 -11.93 4.37
N THR A 253 7.04 -10.94 3.71
CA THR A 253 6.48 -10.34 2.49
C THR A 253 7.11 -10.97 1.25
N ILE A 254 6.33 -11.07 0.18
CA ILE A 254 6.81 -11.30 -1.17
C ILE A 254 6.97 -9.92 -1.80
N GLU A 255 8.15 -9.64 -2.35
CA GLU A 255 8.54 -8.33 -2.86
C GLU A 255 8.93 -8.41 -4.33
N THR A 256 8.66 -7.35 -5.09
CA THR A 256 9.31 -7.15 -6.39
C THR A 256 10.71 -6.58 -6.15
N ASP A 257 11.72 -6.97 -6.96
CA ASP A 257 13.03 -6.33 -6.87
C ASP A 257 12.90 -4.83 -7.25
N PRO A 258 13.20 -3.90 -6.31
CA PRO A 258 13.04 -2.47 -6.56
C PRO A 258 13.95 -1.96 -7.68
N ALA A 259 15.03 -2.67 -8.03
CA ALA A 259 15.90 -2.34 -9.15
C ALA A 259 15.20 -2.42 -10.52
N TYR A 260 14.08 -3.15 -10.61
CA TYR A 260 13.21 -3.14 -11.79
C TYR A 260 12.51 -1.77 -11.98
N GLY A 261 12.43 -0.97 -10.92
CA GLY A 261 11.80 0.33 -10.91
C GLY A 261 12.48 1.34 -11.82
N LYS A 262 11.67 2.03 -12.65
CA LYS A 262 12.13 3.09 -13.57
C LYS A 262 12.93 4.22 -12.91
N TYR A 263 12.66 4.48 -11.63
CA TYR A 263 13.30 5.53 -10.85
C TYR A 263 14.10 4.96 -9.66
N HIS A 264 14.58 3.72 -9.74
CA HIS A 264 15.37 3.14 -8.66
C HIS A 264 16.64 3.97 -8.39
N TRP A 265 17.50 4.09 -9.41
CA TRP A 265 18.71 4.89 -9.40
C TRP A 265 18.49 6.31 -9.92
N THR A 266 19.34 7.23 -9.44
CA THR A 266 19.35 8.62 -9.90
C THR A 266 19.90 8.69 -11.31
N GLY A 267 19.19 9.38 -12.21
CA GLY A 267 19.50 9.27 -13.63
C GLY A 267 19.05 10.42 -14.51
N HIS A 268 19.43 10.35 -15.78
CA HIS A 268 19.01 11.28 -16.82
C HIS A 268 18.70 10.52 -18.11
N ARG A 269 17.39 10.33 -18.37
CA ARG A 269 16.87 9.49 -19.46
C ARG A 269 17.49 9.82 -20.82
N ASN A 270 17.56 11.10 -21.17
CA ASN A 270 18.04 11.53 -22.49
C ASN A 270 19.53 11.28 -22.72
N CYS A 271 20.31 11.12 -21.65
CA CYS A 271 21.74 10.80 -21.74
C CYS A 271 22.03 9.35 -21.35
N HIS A 272 21.00 8.53 -21.07
CA HIS A 272 21.14 7.16 -20.60
C HIS A 272 22.06 7.01 -19.37
N VAL A 273 22.04 7.99 -18.47
CA VAL A 273 22.81 7.98 -17.22
C VAL A 273 21.96 7.36 -16.11
N SER A 274 22.54 6.42 -15.37
CA SER A 274 21.99 5.80 -14.16
C SER A 274 23.14 5.63 -13.17
N LEU A 275 22.99 6.17 -11.96
CA LEU A 275 24.06 6.27 -10.97
C LEU A 275 23.52 5.86 -9.59
N SER A 276 24.35 5.13 -8.85
CA SER A 276 24.09 4.86 -7.44
C SER A 276 24.01 6.19 -6.64
N PRO A 277 23.38 6.19 -5.45
CA PRO A 277 23.28 7.38 -4.62
C PRO A 277 24.63 8.05 -4.37
N LYS A 278 25.66 7.25 -4.03
CA LYS A 278 27.02 7.73 -3.73
C LYS A 278 27.66 8.42 -4.94
N GLU A 279 27.48 7.89 -6.14
CA GLU A 279 28.01 8.47 -7.37
C GLU A 279 27.27 9.75 -7.75
N ALA A 280 25.94 9.76 -7.68
CA ALA A 280 25.12 10.92 -7.98
C ALA A 280 25.45 12.11 -7.04
N ILE A 281 25.60 11.85 -5.74
CA ILE A 281 25.99 12.85 -4.75
C ILE A 281 27.40 13.38 -5.03
N LYS A 282 28.36 12.51 -5.36
CA LYS A 282 29.74 12.92 -5.72
C LYS A 282 29.78 13.84 -6.94
N LEU A 283 28.86 13.66 -7.88
CA LEU A 283 28.69 14.52 -9.07
C LEU A 283 27.81 15.75 -8.82
N GLY A 284 27.41 16.02 -7.57
CA GLY A 284 26.55 17.15 -7.22
C GLY A 284 25.14 17.06 -7.82
N ASN A 285 24.65 15.86 -8.11
CA ASN A 285 23.39 15.60 -8.83
C ASN A 285 23.33 16.26 -10.22
N ILE A 286 24.48 16.39 -10.88
CA ILE A 286 24.60 16.94 -12.24
C ILE A 286 25.00 15.84 -13.21
N CYS A 287 24.30 15.77 -14.34
CA CYS A 287 24.58 14.84 -15.42
C CYS A 287 26.01 15.05 -15.97
N PRO A 288 26.87 14.02 -16.01
CA PRO A 288 28.24 14.15 -16.51
C PRO A 288 28.30 14.44 -18.02
N VAL A 289 27.24 14.13 -18.77
CA VAL A 289 27.17 14.30 -20.23
C VAL A 289 26.70 15.71 -20.61
N CYS A 290 25.54 16.13 -20.11
CA CYS A 290 24.88 17.37 -20.54
C CYS A 290 24.84 18.48 -19.50
N ARG A 291 25.37 18.25 -18.30
CA ARG A 291 25.42 19.20 -17.17
C ARG A 291 24.06 19.68 -16.65
N LYS A 292 22.95 19.03 -17.04
CA LYS A 292 21.61 19.26 -16.45
C LYS A 292 21.44 18.48 -15.14
N LYS A 293 20.47 18.86 -14.31
CA LYS A 293 20.13 18.15 -13.07
C LYS A 293 19.67 16.72 -13.36
N LEU A 294 20.11 15.78 -12.53
CA LEU A 294 19.63 14.40 -12.54
C LEU A 294 18.23 14.31 -11.91
N THR A 295 17.41 13.37 -12.39
CA THR A 295 16.18 12.97 -11.71
C THR A 295 16.56 12.07 -10.54
N LYS A 296 16.24 12.51 -9.31
CA LYS A 296 16.52 11.75 -8.08
C LYS A 296 15.82 10.39 -8.13
N GLY A 297 16.56 9.34 -7.83
CA GLY A 297 16.06 7.98 -7.67
C GLY A 297 15.59 7.70 -6.26
N VAL A 298 14.81 6.63 -6.11
CA VAL A 298 14.23 6.19 -4.84
C VAL A 298 15.32 5.75 -3.87
N GLU A 299 16.35 5.05 -4.36
CA GLU A 299 17.46 4.62 -3.50
C GLU A 299 18.22 5.82 -2.92
N GLN A 300 18.36 6.91 -3.68
CA GLN A 300 18.97 8.13 -3.16
C GLN A 300 18.08 8.81 -2.13
N ARG A 301 16.76 8.77 -2.29
CA ARG A 301 15.83 9.28 -1.28
C ARG A 301 15.90 8.47 0.01
N VAL A 302 16.08 7.15 -0.06
CA VAL A 302 16.37 6.30 1.11
C VAL A 302 17.71 6.70 1.73
N GLU A 303 18.78 6.85 0.93
CA GLU A 303 20.10 7.25 1.40
C GLU A 303 20.08 8.59 2.17
N GLU A 304 19.28 9.55 1.72
CA GLU A 304 19.13 10.87 2.37
C GLU A 304 18.51 10.78 3.77
N LEU A 305 17.63 9.80 4.00
CA LEU A 305 16.91 9.63 5.27
C LEU A 305 17.51 8.54 6.17
N ALA A 306 18.35 7.67 5.62
CA ALA A 306 18.92 6.52 6.31
C ALA A 306 19.86 6.92 7.45
N ASP A 307 19.72 6.24 8.59
CA ASP A 307 20.61 6.35 9.75
C ASP A 307 21.43 5.08 9.98
N ARG A 308 21.26 4.07 9.10
CA ARG A 308 21.96 2.78 9.14
C ARG A 308 22.59 2.43 7.79
N PRO A 309 23.66 1.60 7.82
CA PRO A 309 24.27 1.11 6.60
C PRO A 309 23.33 0.18 5.84
N GLU A 310 23.59 0.07 4.53
CA GLU A 310 22.98 -0.95 3.68
C GLU A 310 23.24 -2.36 4.25
N GLY A 311 22.23 -3.23 4.16
CA GLY A 311 22.30 -4.60 4.68
C GLY A 311 22.07 -4.76 6.19
N PHE A 312 21.77 -3.68 6.92
CA PHE A 312 21.34 -3.79 8.31
C PHE A 312 20.00 -4.52 8.42
N ILE A 313 19.88 -5.43 9.39
CA ILE A 313 18.65 -6.19 9.67
C ILE A 313 18.21 -5.95 11.12
N PRO A 314 17.05 -5.34 11.37
CA PRO A 314 16.50 -5.16 12.72
C PRO A 314 16.17 -6.51 13.37
N GLU A 315 16.37 -6.62 14.68
CA GLU A 315 16.12 -7.87 15.43
C GLU A 315 14.67 -8.36 15.31
N ASN A 316 13.72 -7.42 15.32
CA ASN A 316 12.29 -7.67 15.22
C ASN A 316 11.74 -7.63 13.78
N ALA A 317 12.60 -7.64 12.76
CA ALA A 317 12.17 -7.57 11.37
C ALA A 317 11.31 -8.79 10.96
N ILE A 318 10.24 -8.53 10.21
CA ILE A 318 9.49 -9.54 9.44
C ILE A 318 10.33 -9.89 8.21
N GLY A 319 10.40 -11.16 7.83
CA GLY A 319 11.23 -11.58 6.69
C GLY A 319 10.69 -11.04 5.36
N TYR A 320 11.45 -11.26 4.28
CA TYR A 320 10.98 -10.97 2.92
C TYR A 320 11.55 -12.00 1.94
N MET A 321 10.98 -12.06 0.74
CA MET A 321 11.42 -12.88 -0.37
C MET A 321 11.15 -12.14 -1.68
N HIS A 322 12.15 -12.01 -2.55
CA HIS A 322 11.93 -11.54 -3.91
C HIS A 322 11.37 -12.66 -4.80
N LEU A 323 10.43 -12.32 -5.69
CA LEU A 323 9.77 -13.24 -6.62
C LEU A 323 10.61 -13.59 -7.86
#